data_AF-A0A7C5QJM7-F1
#
_entry.id   AF-A0A7C5QJM7-F1
#
_cell.length_a   1.000
_cell.length_b   1.000
_cell.length_c   1.000
_cell.angle_alpha   90.00
_cell.angle_beta   90.00
_cell.angle_gamma   90.00
#
_symmetry.space_group_name_H-M   'P 1'
#
loop_
_entity.id
_entity.type
_entity.pdbx_description
1 polymer ?
#
loop_
_entity_poly.entity_id
_entity_poly.type
_entity_poly.pdbx_seq_one_letter_code
_entity_poly.pdbx_strand_id
1 'polypeptide(L)'
;MSGAGYVDLDDVLSSIRQAVNIAQTEEDLRLRVSGVIEQKVLKPLGITQVGKYEYTLVSGVKVDALYGHVLIEYKAPGKLSSKADVSKAKEQLVNYIVQEAGVEDRFRYFLGIVLGDRIAFLRYDPRASGDRWVLRGPYEINRETVIKLVEALRGLQRKRLDVDSLVRDFGPQSDAARKLVKLLYERLKASKSGRVRALFDDWLRLFSQTTGYSQAKLKELKEIVEDYGLPKQVDYNALLFSLHTYYGLVMKLLAAEIAYLYGGGKWLRSYVGELENAYMSGGVDGLREVLRELEEGGVFSRLLNIVNFVEGDYFSWYLDVLDRDLGDAVAEVARRLGDYEPATPHLEPETTRDLLKRLYQSLIPRDVRHKLGEFYTPDWLAELLLNEMGLTVDRFEEMGSENPLMPLELRVLDPACGSGTFLILYLKRLREYAENHYLTDQLVSYVLANVVGYDLNPLAVLAARTNYLLS
;
A
#
# COMPACT_ATOMS: atom_id res chain seq x y z
N MET A 1 -22.06 16.57 0.16
CA MET A 1 -22.56 16.01 -1.11
C MET A 1 -21.36 15.66 -1.98
N SER A 2 -21.01 14.38 -2.02
CA SER A 2 -20.16 13.74 -3.02
C SER A 2 -20.37 12.24 -2.79
N GLY A 3 -21.47 11.71 -3.30
CA GLY A 3 -21.63 10.25 -3.36
C GLY A 3 -20.48 9.74 -4.21
N ALA A 4 -19.57 8.95 -3.62
CA ALA A 4 -18.47 8.37 -4.35
C ALA A 4 -19.03 7.60 -5.55
N GLY A 5 -18.74 8.07 -6.76
CA GLY A 5 -19.07 7.32 -7.97
C GLY A 5 -18.19 6.08 -7.98
N TYR A 6 -18.79 4.90 -7.81
CA TYR A 6 -18.06 3.65 -7.95
C TYR A 6 -17.65 3.46 -9.42
N VAL A 7 -16.39 3.09 -9.66
CA VAL A 7 -15.92 2.71 -11.00
C VAL A 7 -16.25 1.23 -11.21
N ASP A 8 -17.01 0.95 -12.27
CA ASP A 8 -17.33 -0.39 -12.74
C ASP A 8 -16.18 -0.91 -13.63
N LEU A 9 -15.31 -1.76 -13.07
CA LEU A 9 -14.11 -2.22 -13.77
C LEU A 9 -14.44 -3.12 -14.97
N ASP A 10 -15.50 -3.92 -14.88
CA ASP A 10 -15.89 -4.84 -15.95
C ASP A 10 -16.52 -4.08 -17.11
N ASP A 11 -17.31 -3.04 -16.82
CA ASP A 11 -17.86 -2.14 -17.83
C ASP A 11 -16.76 -1.31 -18.51
N VAL A 12 -15.79 -0.80 -17.75
CA VAL A 12 -14.61 -0.13 -18.32
C VAL A 12 -13.83 -1.08 -19.23
N LEU A 13 -13.50 -2.28 -18.76
CA LEU A 13 -12.75 -3.28 -19.53
C LEU A 13 -13.46 -3.67 -20.83
N SER A 14 -14.75 -4.03 -20.74
CA SER A 14 -15.53 -4.43 -21.91
C SER A 14 -15.67 -3.29 -22.92
N SER A 15 -15.84 -2.06 -22.45
CA SER A 15 -15.95 -0.88 -23.30
C SER A 15 -14.63 -0.51 -23.99
N ILE A 16 -13.50 -0.61 -23.28
CA ILE A 16 -12.18 -0.40 -23.88
C ILE A 16 -11.93 -1.48 -24.94
N ARG A 17 -12.15 -2.76 -24.63
CA ARG A 17 -11.99 -3.85 -25.60
C ARG A 17 -12.87 -3.67 -26.83
N GLN A 18 -14.12 -3.28 -26.64
CA GLN A 18 -15.02 -2.98 -27.75
C GLN A 18 -14.50 -1.81 -28.60
N ALA A 19 -14.06 -0.71 -27.97
CA ALA A 19 -13.51 0.45 -28.65
C ALA A 19 -12.26 0.09 -29.48
N VAL A 20 -11.38 -0.74 -28.93
CA VAL A 20 -10.18 -1.26 -29.61
C VAL A 20 -10.56 -2.12 -30.81
N ASN A 21 -11.50 -3.06 -30.66
CA ASN A 21 -11.87 -4.00 -31.72
C ASN A 21 -12.50 -3.33 -32.95
N ILE A 22 -13.19 -2.21 -32.77
CA ILE A 22 -13.87 -1.49 -33.87
C ILE A 22 -13.03 -0.35 -34.46
N ALA A 23 -11.94 0.05 -33.81
CA ALA A 23 -11.08 1.12 -34.30
C ALA A 23 -10.24 0.62 -35.48
N GLN A 24 -10.16 1.43 -36.54
CA GLN A 24 -9.30 1.15 -37.69
C GLN A 24 -8.09 2.08 -37.76
N THR A 25 -8.20 3.26 -37.14
CA THR A 25 -7.15 4.28 -37.09
C THR A 25 -6.79 4.64 -35.65
N GLU A 26 -5.65 5.29 -35.47
CA GLU A 26 -5.23 5.85 -34.17
C GLU A 26 -6.24 6.88 -33.64
N GLU A 27 -6.77 7.72 -34.53
CA GLU A 27 -7.76 8.74 -34.20
C GLU A 27 -9.10 8.14 -33.76
N ASP A 28 -9.57 7.08 -34.44
CA ASP A 28 -10.78 6.36 -34.04
C ASP A 28 -10.62 5.76 -32.64
N LEU A 29 -9.47 5.15 -32.36
CA LEU A 29 -9.16 4.52 -31.08
C LEU A 29 -9.12 5.59 -29.98
N ARG A 30 -8.42 6.71 -30.22
CA ARG A 30 -8.34 7.86 -29.32
C ARG A 30 -9.71 8.38 -28.94
N LEU A 31 -10.57 8.69 -29.91
CA LEU A 31 -11.90 9.25 -29.64
C LEU A 31 -12.77 8.30 -28.81
N ARG A 32 -12.74 7.00 -29.11
CA ARG A 32 -13.57 6.01 -28.43
C ARG A 32 -13.07 5.72 -27.02
N VAL A 33 -11.77 5.46 -26.87
CA VAL A 33 -11.19 5.11 -25.56
C VAL A 33 -11.16 6.32 -24.63
N SER A 34 -10.82 7.52 -25.12
CA SER A 34 -10.90 8.74 -24.30
C SER A 34 -12.33 9.01 -23.82
N GLY A 35 -13.35 8.76 -24.66
CA GLY A 35 -14.75 8.84 -24.25
C GLY A 35 -15.11 7.85 -23.14
N VAL A 36 -14.63 6.61 -23.22
CA VAL A 36 -14.81 5.60 -22.16
C VAL A 36 -14.14 6.06 -20.85
N ILE A 37 -12.88 6.50 -20.91
CA ILE A 37 -12.15 6.99 -19.73
C ILE A 37 -12.86 8.19 -19.11
N GLU A 38 -13.29 9.16 -19.92
CA GLU A 38 -13.98 10.36 -19.44
C GLU A 38 -15.30 10.02 -18.74
N GLN A 39 -16.15 9.22 -19.39
CA GLN A 39 -17.50 8.93 -18.87
C GLN A 39 -17.50 7.93 -17.72
N LYS A 40 -16.67 6.88 -17.81
CA LYS A 40 -16.73 5.72 -16.91
C LYS A 40 -15.66 5.72 -15.82
N VAL A 41 -14.64 6.57 -15.92
CA VAL A 41 -13.57 6.68 -14.92
C VAL A 41 -13.49 8.10 -14.36
N LEU A 42 -13.19 9.11 -15.18
CA LEU A 42 -12.91 10.47 -14.69
C LEU A 42 -14.14 11.12 -14.04
N LYS A 43 -15.32 11.04 -14.67
CA LYS A 43 -16.56 11.57 -14.09
C LYS A 43 -16.93 10.92 -12.75
N PRO A 44 -16.97 9.59 -12.61
CA PRO A 44 -17.17 8.93 -11.31
C PRO A 44 -16.15 9.35 -10.24
N LEU A 45 -14.90 9.59 -10.64
CA LEU A 45 -13.84 10.08 -9.76
C LEU A 45 -13.87 11.60 -9.50
N GLY A 46 -14.79 12.35 -10.12
CA GLY A 46 -14.89 13.81 -9.98
C GLY A 46 -13.74 14.59 -10.62
N ILE A 47 -13.00 13.97 -11.56
CA ILE A 47 -11.87 14.60 -12.26
C ILE A 47 -12.40 15.35 -13.49
N THR A 48 -12.11 16.65 -13.57
CA THR A 48 -12.66 17.55 -14.60
C THR A 48 -11.61 18.22 -15.49
N GLN A 49 -10.33 18.14 -15.12
CA GLN A 49 -9.23 18.79 -15.86
C GLN A 49 -8.64 17.84 -16.90
N VAL A 50 -9.14 17.93 -18.14
CA VAL A 50 -8.69 17.12 -19.26
C VAL A 50 -8.34 18.02 -20.45
N GLY A 51 -7.08 18.00 -20.85
CA GLY A 51 -6.61 18.55 -22.13
C GLY A 51 -6.73 17.52 -23.24
N LYS A 52 -7.20 17.94 -24.42
CA LYS A 52 -7.32 17.09 -25.61
C LYS A 52 -6.39 17.63 -26.71
N TYR A 53 -5.33 16.90 -27.00
CA TYR A 53 -4.36 17.14 -28.08
C TYR A 53 -4.22 15.88 -28.96
N GLU A 54 -3.08 15.69 -29.64
CA GLU A 54 -2.69 14.39 -30.24
C GLU A 54 -2.63 13.27 -29.19
N TYR A 55 -2.45 13.64 -27.91
CA TYR A 55 -2.55 12.80 -26.73
C TYR A 55 -3.63 13.33 -25.76
N THR A 56 -4.03 12.53 -24.77
CA THR A 56 -4.88 12.99 -23.66
C THR A 56 -4.02 13.37 -22.47
N LEU A 57 -4.14 14.60 -21.98
CA LEU A 57 -3.51 15.05 -20.73
C LEU A 57 -4.57 15.18 -19.64
N VAL A 58 -4.43 14.45 -18.55
CA VAL A 58 -5.28 14.61 -17.38
C VAL A 58 -4.43 15.21 -16.26
N SER A 59 -4.84 16.36 -15.75
CA SER A 59 -4.09 17.07 -14.71
C SER A 59 -4.76 16.93 -13.35
N GLY A 60 -3.91 16.77 -12.33
CA GLY A 60 -4.28 16.75 -10.93
C GLY A 60 -4.37 18.16 -10.35
N VAL A 61 -5.19 18.32 -9.33
CA VAL A 61 -5.41 19.62 -8.66
C VAL A 61 -4.61 19.73 -7.36
N LYS A 62 -4.23 18.60 -6.77
CA LYS A 62 -3.48 18.55 -5.50
C LYS A 62 -1.97 18.55 -5.77
N VAL A 63 -1.27 19.48 -5.11
CA VAL A 63 0.20 19.62 -5.18
C VAL A 63 0.91 18.38 -4.63
N ASP A 64 0.32 17.71 -3.64
CA ASP A 64 0.84 16.52 -2.96
C ASP A 64 0.28 15.19 -3.53
N ALA A 65 -0.37 15.22 -4.69
CA ALA A 65 -0.87 14.04 -5.36
C ALA A 65 0.27 13.08 -5.79
N LEU A 66 -0.03 11.80 -5.92
CA LEU A 66 0.89 10.78 -6.44
C LEU A 66 1.41 11.18 -7.83
N TYR A 67 0.51 11.66 -8.69
CA TYR A 67 0.81 12.23 -10.00
C TYR A 67 0.23 13.63 -10.13
N GLY A 68 1.00 14.54 -10.72
CA GLY A 68 0.49 15.84 -11.16
C GLY A 68 -0.22 15.73 -12.50
N HIS A 69 0.24 14.81 -13.36
CA HIS A 69 -0.30 14.62 -14.71
C HIS A 69 -0.26 13.15 -15.13
N VAL A 70 -1.31 12.70 -15.83
CA VAL A 70 -1.34 11.43 -16.55
C VAL A 70 -1.48 11.74 -18.03
N LEU A 71 -0.55 11.22 -18.83
CA LEU A 71 -0.51 11.42 -20.27
C LEU A 71 -0.82 10.11 -20.98
N ILE A 72 -1.86 10.08 -21.81
CA ILE A 72 -2.27 8.89 -22.55
C ILE A 72 -2.01 9.12 -24.03
N GLU A 73 -1.05 8.38 -24.57
CA GLU A 73 -0.74 8.29 -25.99
C GLU A 73 -1.48 7.11 -26.61
N TYR A 74 -2.18 7.37 -27.71
CA TYR A 74 -2.94 6.33 -28.40
C TYR A 74 -2.15 5.78 -29.58
N LYS A 75 -2.34 4.50 -29.88
CA LYS A 75 -1.74 3.85 -31.06
C LYS A 75 -2.78 3.04 -31.82
N ALA A 76 -2.68 3.05 -33.14
CA ALA A 76 -3.52 2.20 -33.97
C ALA A 76 -3.37 0.71 -33.59
N PRO A 77 -4.42 -0.12 -33.70
CA PRO A 77 -4.33 -1.55 -33.42
C PRO A 77 -3.17 -2.22 -34.19
N GLY A 78 -2.43 -3.12 -33.53
CA GLY A 78 -1.25 -3.81 -34.07
C GLY A 78 0.07 -3.06 -33.92
N LYS A 79 0.06 -1.76 -33.56
CA LYS A 79 1.29 -0.95 -33.38
C LYS A 79 2.03 -1.20 -32.07
N LEU A 80 1.51 -2.05 -31.19
CA LEU A 80 2.19 -2.46 -29.96
C LEU A 80 2.70 -3.90 -30.02
N SER A 81 2.79 -4.47 -31.22
CA SER A 81 3.25 -5.85 -31.45
C SER A 81 4.74 -5.95 -31.78
N SER A 82 5.37 -4.88 -32.28
CA SER A 82 6.79 -4.86 -32.65
C SER A 82 7.63 -4.04 -31.67
N LYS A 83 8.85 -4.48 -31.37
CA LYS A 83 9.78 -3.74 -30.50
C LYS A 83 10.09 -2.33 -31.03
N ALA A 84 10.18 -2.19 -32.36
CA ALA A 84 10.47 -0.92 -33.01
C ALA A 84 9.33 0.10 -32.83
N ASP A 85 8.07 -0.34 -32.98
CA ASP A 85 6.92 0.55 -32.81
C ASP A 85 6.71 0.91 -31.32
N VAL A 86 6.95 -0.03 -30.40
CA VAL A 86 6.93 0.23 -28.95
C VAL A 86 7.99 1.26 -28.55
N SER A 87 9.21 1.17 -29.10
CA SER A 87 10.27 2.15 -28.84
C SER A 87 9.88 3.54 -29.34
N LYS A 88 9.28 3.64 -30.53
CA LYS A 88 8.79 4.92 -31.07
C LYS A 88 7.69 5.52 -30.21
N ALA A 89 6.73 4.72 -29.76
CA ALA A 89 5.65 5.18 -28.88
C ALA A 89 6.20 5.67 -27.53
N LYS A 90 7.21 4.97 -26.99
CA LYS A 90 7.95 5.42 -25.79
C LYS A 90 8.61 6.78 -26.02
N GLU A 91 9.36 6.94 -27.11
CA GLU A 91 10.05 8.20 -27.43
C GLU A 91 9.07 9.37 -27.58
N GLN A 92 7.93 9.15 -28.25
CA GLN A 92 6.87 10.17 -28.37
C GLN A 92 6.35 10.60 -27.00
N LEU A 93 6.04 9.64 -26.13
CA LEU A 93 5.53 9.88 -24.80
C LEU A 93 6.55 10.62 -23.92
N VAL A 94 7.84 10.26 -24.01
CA VAL A 94 8.94 10.99 -23.35
C VAL A 94 8.99 12.43 -23.83
N ASN A 95 8.93 12.67 -25.14
CA ASN A 95 8.98 14.02 -25.70
C ASN A 95 7.83 14.90 -25.21
N TYR A 96 6.61 14.36 -25.15
CA TYR A 96 5.47 15.11 -24.59
C TYR A 96 5.67 15.44 -23.11
N ILE A 97 6.14 14.48 -22.30
CA ILE A 97 6.39 14.74 -20.87
C ILE A 97 7.49 15.80 -20.70
N VAL A 98 8.58 15.73 -21.46
CA VAL A 98 9.66 16.72 -21.40
C VAL A 98 9.15 18.12 -21.76
N GLN A 99 8.31 18.21 -22.79
CA GLN A 99 7.70 19.48 -23.23
C GLN A 99 6.75 20.06 -22.16
N GLU A 100 5.85 19.24 -21.61
CA GLU A 100 4.86 19.70 -20.62
C GLU A 100 5.50 20.01 -19.26
N ALA A 101 6.46 19.21 -18.82
CA ALA A 101 7.12 19.39 -17.53
C ALA A 101 8.09 20.58 -17.51
N GLY A 102 8.76 20.85 -18.64
CA GLY A 102 9.72 21.94 -18.84
C GLY A 102 11.06 21.79 -18.12
N VAL A 103 11.10 21.12 -16.96
CA VAL A 103 12.33 20.84 -16.19
C VAL A 103 12.34 19.40 -15.67
N GLU A 104 13.54 18.81 -15.60
CA GLU A 104 13.73 17.40 -15.25
C GLU A 104 13.16 17.02 -13.89
N ASP A 105 13.26 17.91 -12.89
CA ASP A 105 12.71 17.66 -11.55
C ASP A 105 11.21 17.37 -11.54
N ARG A 106 10.49 17.85 -12.56
CA ARG A 106 9.05 17.66 -12.68
C ARG A 106 8.66 16.37 -13.40
N PHE A 107 9.59 15.69 -14.08
CA PHE A 107 9.28 14.46 -14.84
C PHE A 107 8.66 13.38 -13.96
N ARG A 108 9.08 13.31 -12.70
CA ARG A 108 8.54 12.36 -11.70
C ARG A 108 7.05 12.51 -11.40
N TYR A 109 6.45 13.67 -11.72
CA TYR A 109 5.02 13.94 -11.50
C TYR A 109 4.14 13.51 -12.68
N PHE A 110 4.75 13.01 -13.76
CA PHE A 110 4.06 12.52 -14.94
C PHE A 110 4.07 10.99 -14.94
N LEU A 111 2.91 10.41 -15.22
CA LEU A 111 2.79 9.02 -15.62
C LEU A 111 2.35 8.97 -17.08
N GLY A 112 3.12 8.29 -17.92
CA GLY A 112 2.77 8.05 -19.31
C GLY A 112 2.04 6.72 -19.48
N ILE A 113 1.06 6.67 -20.36
CA ILE A 113 0.33 5.45 -20.74
C ILE A 113 0.31 5.39 -22.27
N VAL A 114 0.73 4.26 -22.85
CA VAL A 114 0.52 3.97 -24.27
C VAL A 114 -0.63 3.00 -24.40
N LEU A 115 -1.65 3.33 -25.18
CA LEU A 115 -2.88 2.54 -25.29
C LEU A 115 -3.24 2.30 -26.77
N GLY A 116 -3.25 1.03 -27.17
CA GLY A 116 -3.73 0.55 -28.47
C GLY A 116 -4.54 -0.73 -28.30
N ASP A 117 -4.19 -1.78 -29.03
CA ASP A 117 -4.65 -3.16 -28.76
C ASP A 117 -4.00 -3.78 -27.52
N ARG A 118 -2.90 -3.20 -27.08
CA ARG A 118 -2.20 -3.47 -25.83
C ARG A 118 -2.04 -2.19 -25.01
N ILE A 119 -1.54 -2.30 -23.78
CA ILE A 119 -1.31 -1.15 -22.90
C ILE A 119 0.07 -1.21 -22.25
N ALA A 120 0.77 -0.08 -22.20
CA ALA A 120 2.06 0.06 -21.54
C ALA A 120 2.10 1.30 -20.64
N PHE A 121 2.92 1.27 -19.60
CA PHE A 121 3.04 2.35 -18.61
C PHE A 121 4.50 2.84 -18.56
N LEU A 122 4.68 4.14 -18.72
CA LEU A 122 5.98 4.82 -18.73
C LEU A 122 6.13 5.67 -17.47
N ARG A 123 7.26 5.54 -16.79
CA ARG A 123 7.61 6.35 -15.62
C ARG A 123 9.05 6.86 -15.72
N TYR A 124 9.30 8.04 -15.16
CA TYR A 124 10.65 8.52 -14.90
C TYR A 124 11.16 8.01 -13.55
N ASP A 125 12.32 7.35 -13.56
CA ASP A 125 13.04 6.92 -12.38
C ASP A 125 14.43 7.57 -12.29
N PRO A 126 14.64 8.55 -11.39
CA PRO A 126 15.93 9.21 -11.25
C PRO A 126 17.02 8.29 -10.67
N ARG A 127 16.64 7.12 -10.10
CA ARG A 127 17.57 6.17 -9.46
C ARG A 127 17.96 5.01 -10.38
N ALA A 128 17.37 4.90 -11.57
CA ALA A 128 17.73 3.84 -12.51
C ALA A 128 19.19 3.99 -12.97
N SER A 129 19.92 2.88 -12.97
CA SER A 129 21.32 2.79 -13.39
C SER A 129 21.52 2.83 -14.92
N GLY A 130 20.44 2.75 -15.69
CA GLY A 130 20.43 2.78 -17.16
C GLY A 130 19.47 3.85 -17.70
N ASP A 131 18.59 3.44 -18.61
CA ASP A 131 17.53 4.34 -19.11
C ASP A 131 16.59 4.71 -17.95
N ARG A 132 16.56 6.00 -17.61
CA ARG A 132 15.70 6.55 -16.55
C ARG A 132 14.22 6.52 -16.92
N TRP A 133 13.89 6.32 -18.20
CA TRP A 133 12.52 6.13 -18.66
C TRP A 133 12.17 4.64 -18.67
N VAL A 134 11.51 4.20 -17.61
CA VAL A 134 11.12 2.79 -17.43
C VAL A 134 9.75 2.58 -18.06
N LEU A 135 9.71 1.77 -19.13
CA LEU A 135 8.48 1.34 -19.78
C LEU A 135 8.15 -0.09 -19.36
N ARG A 136 6.96 -0.30 -18.78
CA ARG A 136 6.43 -1.61 -18.42
C ARG A 136 5.31 -2.00 -19.39
N GLY A 137 5.43 -3.18 -19.99
CA GLY A 137 4.55 -3.68 -21.06
C GLY A 137 5.24 -3.72 -22.43
N PRO A 138 4.49 -3.83 -23.54
CA PRO A 138 3.04 -3.77 -23.63
C PRO A 138 2.35 -5.06 -23.13
N TYR A 139 1.29 -4.88 -22.35
CA TYR A 139 0.47 -5.94 -21.77
C TYR A 139 -0.86 -6.08 -22.49
N GLU A 140 -1.49 -7.25 -22.39
CA GLU A 140 -2.87 -7.46 -22.82
C GLU A 140 -3.84 -6.56 -22.04
N ILE A 141 -4.90 -6.10 -22.72
CA ILE A 141 -5.97 -5.35 -22.06
C ILE A 141 -6.84 -6.35 -21.31
N ASN A 142 -6.67 -6.42 -19.99
CA ASN A 142 -7.36 -7.31 -19.08
C ASN A 142 -7.76 -6.54 -17.81
N ARG A 143 -8.34 -7.23 -16.84
CA ARG A 143 -8.84 -6.60 -15.62
C ARG A 143 -7.72 -5.91 -14.82
N GLU A 144 -6.54 -6.52 -14.74
CA GLU A 144 -5.40 -5.97 -13.99
C GLU A 144 -4.85 -4.69 -14.64
N THR A 145 -4.72 -4.67 -15.96
CA THR A 145 -4.21 -3.47 -16.66
C THR A 145 -5.21 -2.32 -16.65
N VAL A 146 -6.52 -2.62 -16.64
CA VAL A 146 -7.57 -1.63 -16.41
C VAL A 146 -7.56 -1.10 -14.98
N ILE A 147 -7.34 -1.95 -13.98
CA ILE A 147 -7.13 -1.51 -12.59
C ILE A 147 -5.98 -0.50 -12.52
N LYS A 148 -4.82 -0.82 -13.09
CA LYS A 148 -3.65 0.08 -13.12
C LYS A 148 -3.94 1.42 -13.81
N LEU A 149 -4.71 1.41 -14.90
CA LEU A 149 -5.17 2.63 -15.56
C LEU A 149 -6.06 3.49 -14.64
N VAL A 150 -6.99 2.87 -13.91
CA VAL A 150 -7.88 3.59 -12.99
C VAL A 150 -7.10 4.10 -11.76
N GLU A 151 -6.18 3.30 -11.21
CA GLU A 151 -5.29 3.69 -10.11
C GLU A 151 -4.39 4.87 -10.51
N ALA A 152 -3.84 4.86 -11.73
CA ALA A 152 -3.10 5.98 -12.29
C ALA A 152 -3.90 7.28 -12.28
N LEU A 153 -5.16 7.23 -12.72
CA LEU A 153 -6.04 8.41 -12.76
C LEU A 153 -6.48 8.85 -11.36
N ARG A 154 -6.71 7.92 -10.42
CA ARG A 154 -6.94 8.25 -9.01
C ARG A 154 -5.74 8.93 -8.36
N GLY A 155 -4.53 8.54 -8.76
CA GLY A 155 -3.28 9.15 -8.33
C GLY A 155 -3.17 10.66 -8.60
N LEU A 156 -4.04 11.24 -9.44
CA LEU A 156 -4.14 12.68 -9.68
C LEU A 156 -4.81 13.48 -8.53
N GLN A 157 -5.54 12.78 -7.65
CA GLN A 157 -6.33 13.36 -6.56
C GLN A 157 -5.88 12.86 -5.17
N ARG A 158 -5.12 11.76 -5.15
CA ARG A 158 -4.71 11.06 -3.92
C ARG A 158 -3.22 11.23 -3.69
N LYS A 159 -2.84 11.36 -2.41
CA LYS A 159 -1.45 11.49 -1.98
C LYS A 159 -0.66 10.23 -2.28
N ARG A 160 0.63 10.41 -2.56
CA ARG A 160 1.59 9.30 -2.62
C ARG A 160 1.68 8.61 -1.25
N LEU A 161 1.61 7.29 -1.23
CA LEU A 161 1.91 6.50 -0.03
C LEU A 161 3.43 6.35 0.12
N ASP A 162 4.08 7.41 0.60
CA ASP A 162 5.50 7.43 0.92
C ASP A 162 5.76 7.63 2.41
N VAL A 163 7.01 7.38 2.84
CA VAL A 163 7.40 7.46 4.25
C VAL A 163 7.17 8.85 4.82
N ASP A 164 7.62 9.90 4.13
CA ASP A 164 7.64 11.25 4.69
C ASP A 164 6.20 11.78 4.86
N SER A 165 5.34 11.49 3.89
CA SER A 165 3.92 11.75 3.95
C SER A 165 3.26 10.96 5.08
N LEU A 166 3.55 9.67 5.25
CA LEU A 166 2.99 8.86 6.33
C LEU A 166 3.43 9.34 7.72
N VAL A 167 4.71 9.64 7.91
CA VAL A 167 5.23 10.16 9.19
C VAL A 167 4.63 11.53 9.51
N ARG A 168 4.44 12.39 8.51
CA ARG A 168 3.79 13.68 8.69
C ARG A 168 2.34 13.53 9.16
N ASP A 169 1.57 12.65 8.54
CA ASP A 169 0.12 12.58 8.77
C ASP A 169 -0.25 11.59 9.90
N PHE A 170 0.63 10.65 10.25
CA PHE A 170 0.39 9.58 11.25
C PHE A 170 1.48 9.45 12.34
N GLY A 171 2.57 10.21 12.28
CA GLY A 171 3.62 10.22 13.31
C GLY A 171 3.27 11.06 14.55
N PRO A 172 4.18 11.17 15.53
CA PRO A 172 3.91 11.81 16.83
C PRO A 172 3.59 13.31 16.76
N GLN A 173 3.94 13.98 15.65
CA GLN A 173 3.66 15.40 15.43
C GLN A 173 2.28 15.63 14.77
N SER A 174 1.59 14.58 14.34
CA SER A 174 0.26 14.66 13.75
C SER A 174 -0.82 14.85 14.80
N ASP A 175 -1.71 15.82 14.60
CA ASP A 175 -2.86 16.04 15.49
C ASP A 175 -3.76 14.81 15.64
N ALA A 176 -3.95 14.02 14.56
CA ALA A 176 -4.77 12.82 14.61
C ALA A 176 -4.10 11.73 15.46
N ALA A 177 -2.78 11.54 15.30
CA ALA A 177 -2.01 10.60 16.11
C ALA A 177 -2.03 11.02 17.59
N ARG A 178 -1.79 12.31 17.86
CA ARG A 178 -1.79 12.88 19.21
C ARG A 178 -3.11 12.65 19.92
N LYS A 179 -4.21 13.02 19.26
CA LYS A 179 -5.56 12.86 19.78
C LYS A 179 -5.91 11.40 20.04
N LEU A 180 -5.68 10.51 19.07
CA LEU A 180 -6.06 9.11 19.19
C LEU A 180 -5.23 8.36 20.25
N VAL A 181 -3.90 8.53 20.26
CA VAL A 181 -3.03 7.89 21.27
C VAL A 181 -3.38 8.37 22.67
N LYS A 182 -3.67 9.66 22.85
CA LYS A 182 -4.11 10.21 24.14
C LYS A 182 -5.42 9.58 24.60
N LEU A 183 -6.43 9.52 23.73
CA LEU A 183 -7.72 8.90 24.06
C LEU A 183 -7.58 7.42 24.39
N LEU A 184 -6.78 6.67 23.61
CA LEU A 184 -6.46 5.27 23.92
C LEU A 184 -5.85 5.16 25.32
N TYR A 185 -4.82 5.95 25.64
CA TYR A 185 -4.19 5.91 26.96
C TYR A 185 -5.20 6.20 28.09
N GLU A 186 -6.00 7.26 27.96
CA GLU A 186 -6.99 7.64 28.96
C GLU A 186 -8.05 6.54 29.16
N ARG A 187 -8.57 5.96 28.08
CA ARG A 187 -9.57 4.89 28.14
C ARG A 187 -9.01 3.60 28.69
N LEU A 188 -7.76 3.26 28.37
CA LEU A 188 -7.06 2.12 28.96
C LEU A 188 -6.94 2.27 30.49
N LYS A 189 -6.52 3.44 30.98
CA LYS A 189 -6.38 3.70 32.42
C LYS A 189 -7.71 3.77 33.16
N ALA A 190 -8.76 4.26 32.51
CA ALA A 190 -10.10 4.37 33.11
C ALA A 190 -10.91 3.07 33.02
N SER A 191 -10.52 2.13 32.15
CA SER A 191 -11.30 0.93 31.87
C SER A 191 -11.49 0.03 33.09
N LYS A 192 -12.73 -0.45 33.24
CA LYS A 192 -13.10 -1.49 34.21
C LYS A 192 -13.37 -2.84 33.53
N SER A 193 -13.19 -2.93 32.21
CA SER A 193 -13.43 -4.17 31.46
C SER A 193 -12.39 -5.22 31.82
N GLY A 194 -12.87 -6.40 32.22
CA GLY A 194 -12.00 -7.55 32.48
C GLY A 194 -11.23 -8.01 31.24
N ARG A 195 -11.86 -7.90 30.05
CA ARG A 195 -11.23 -8.23 28.76
C ARG A 195 -10.09 -7.26 28.45
N VAL A 196 -10.31 -5.95 28.59
CA VAL A 196 -9.25 -4.93 28.35
C VAL A 196 -8.04 -5.18 29.24
N ARG A 197 -8.27 -5.48 30.53
CA ARG A 197 -7.18 -5.81 31.46
C ARG A 197 -6.44 -7.09 31.04
N ALA A 198 -7.18 -8.14 30.70
CA ALA A 198 -6.59 -9.40 30.26
C ALA A 198 -5.70 -9.23 29.01
N LEU A 199 -6.19 -8.51 27.98
CA LEU A 199 -5.41 -8.24 26.77
C LEU A 199 -4.15 -7.41 27.05
N PHE A 200 -4.24 -6.42 27.94
CA PHE A 200 -3.08 -5.64 28.37
C PHE A 200 -2.05 -6.49 29.13
N ASP A 201 -2.51 -7.31 30.08
CA ASP A 201 -1.65 -8.16 30.90
C ASP A 201 -0.97 -9.25 30.06
N ASP A 202 -1.70 -9.85 29.11
CA ASP A 202 -1.14 -10.84 28.18
C ASP A 202 -0.13 -10.21 27.20
N TRP A 203 -0.44 -9.04 26.66
CA TRP A 203 0.53 -8.27 25.87
C TRP A 203 1.78 -7.99 26.70
N LEU A 204 1.63 -7.49 27.92
CA LEU A 204 2.77 -7.15 28.79
C LEU A 204 3.60 -8.38 29.13
N ARG A 205 2.96 -9.53 29.39
CA ARG A 205 3.63 -10.80 29.67
C ARG A 205 4.47 -11.26 28.47
N LEU A 206 3.88 -11.32 27.28
CA LEU A 206 4.59 -11.71 26.06
C LEU A 206 5.71 -10.73 25.74
N PHE A 207 5.40 -9.44 25.76
CA PHE A 207 6.36 -8.38 25.50
C PHE A 207 7.56 -8.42 26.46
N SER A 208 7.32 -8.74 27.73
CA SER A 208 8.39 -8.88 28.73
C SER A 208 9.24 -10.15 28.55
N GLN A 209 8.71 -11.18 27.88
CA GLN A 209 9.45 -12.40 27.54
C GLN A 209 10.29 -12.22 26.27
N THR A 210 9.79 -11.46 25.30
CA THR A 210 10.43 -11.27 23.99
C THR A 210 11.47 -10.16 23.98
N THR A 211 11.22 -9.10 24.75
CA THR A 211 12.16 -8.00 24.92
C THR A 211 12.81 -8.19 26.29
N GLY A 212 14.11 -7.92 26.46
CA GLY A 212 14.81 -8.03 27.75
C GLY A 212 14.34 -6.97 28.77
N TYR A 213 13.03 -6.85 28.96
CA TYR A 213 12.27 -5.72 29.40
C TYR A 213 12.56 -5.34 30.86
N SER A 214 12.54 -4.04 31.13
CA SER A 214 12.32 -3.51 32.47
C SER A 214 11.66 -2.14 32.37
N GLN A 215 10.80 -1.79 33.32
CA GLN A 215 10.11 -0.49 33.32
C GLN A 215 11.08 0.71 33.30
N ALA A 216 12.30 0.54 33.84
CA ALA A 216 13.36 1.54 33.79
C ALA A 216 13.83 1.85 32.36
N LYS A 217 13.72 0.88 31.43
CA LYS A 217 14.09 1.05 30.02
C LYS A 217 13.15 1.97 29.26
N LEU A 218 11.90 2.12 29.71
CA LEU A 218 10.89 2.96 29.06
C LEU A 218 10.95 4.44 29.46
N LYS A 219 11.86 4.84 30.34
CA LYS A 219 11.98 6.24 30.79
C LYS A 219 12.27 7.23 29.66
N GLU A 220 12.76 6.77 28.52
CA GLU A 220 12.98 7.61 27.32
C GLU A 220 11.69 7.96 26.59
N LEU A 221 10.59 7.24 26.83
CA LEU A 221 9.26 7.67 26.35
C LEU A 221 8.85 9.03 26.93
N LYS A 222 9.50 9.51 28.00
CA LYS A 222 9.28 10.87 28.53
C LYS A 222 9.36 11.96 27.46
N GLU A 223 10.19 11.75 26.43
CA GLU A 223 10.42 12.72 25.36
C GLU A 223 9.18 12.91 24.48
N ILE A 224 8.37 11.86 24.32
CA ILE A 224 7.14 11.90 23.52
C ILE A 224 5.88 12.13 24.37
N VAL A 225 5.98 12.09 25.70
CA VAL A 225 4.82 12.33 26.61
C VAL A 225 4.19 13.69 26.34
N GLU A 226 5.03 14.73 26.17
CA GLU A 226 4.58 16.09 25.89
C GLU A 226 3.98 16.19 24.48
N ASP A 227 4.57 15.50 23.48
CA ASP A 227 4.04 15.43 22.12
C ASP A 227 2.59 14.92 22.09
N TYR A 228 2.28 13.90 22.89
CA TYR A 228 0.92 13.33 22.99
C TYR A 228 -0.01 14.08 23.96
N GLY A 229 0.42 15.19 24.57
CA GLY A 229 -0.41 15.99 25.48
C GLY A 229 -0.85 15.24 26.74
N LEU A 230 0.00 14.34 27.24
CA LEU A 230 -0.21 13.51 28.42
C LEU A 230 0.40 14.15 29.69
N PRO A 231 -0.05 13.76 30.90
CA PRO A 231 0.51 14.31 32.15
C PRO A 231 1.99 13.93 32.32
N LYS A 232 2.76 14.75 33.06
CA LYS A 232 4.21 14.53 33.27
C LYS A 232 4.56 13.18 33.90
N GLN A 233 3.65 12.62 34.71
CA GLN A 233 3.78 11.27 35.25
C GLN A 233 2.78 10.36 34.53
N VAL A 234 3.31 9.45 33.72
CA VAL A 234 2.53 8.47 32.97
C VAL A 234 2.94 7.06 33.33
N ASP A 235 2.01 6.14 33.12
CA ASP A 235 2.29 4.72 33.08
C ASP A 235 2.87 4.37 31.70
N TYR A 236 4.19 4.19 31.64
CA TYR A 236 4.89 3.93 30.39
C TYR A 236 4.45 2.63 29.69
N ASN A 237 3.94 1.64 30.42
CA ASN A 237 3.43 0.41 29.82
C ASN A 237 2.11 0.66 29.12
N ALA A 238 1.20 1.39 29.79
CA ALA A 238 -0.06 1.80 29.20
C ALA A 238 0.16 2.71 27.96
N LEU A 239 1.14 3.62 28.02
CA LEU A 239 1.51 4.45 26.87
C LEU A 239 2.03 3.62 25.70
N LEU A 240 2.98 2.71 25.95
CA LEU A 240 3.53 1.85 24.92
C LEU A 240 2.46 0.95 24.29
N PHE A 241 1.57 0.37 25.10
CA PHE A 241 0.44 -0.42 24.60
C PHE A 241 -0.51 0.41 23.74
N SER A 242 -0.75 1.67 24.11
CA SER A 242 -1.58 2.59 23.32
C SER A 242 -0.92 2.95 21.99
N LEU A 243 0.40 3.17 21.97
CA LEU A 243 1.17 3.39 20.74
C LEU A 243 1.15 2.17 19.81
N HIS A 244 1.33 0.96 20.36
CA HIS A 244 1.22 -0.28 19.59
C HIS A 244 -0.20 -0.50 19.04
N THR A 245 -1.23 -0.19 19.83
CA THR A 245 -2.63 -0.25 19.39
C THR A 245 -2.88 0.71 18.24
N TYR A 246 -2.41 1.96 18.36
CA TYR A 246 -2.50 2.96 17.31
C TYR A 246 -1.79 2.52 16.03
N TYR A 247 -0.54 2.07 16.13
CA TYR A 247 0.24 1.60 14.99
C TYR A 247 -0.41 0.37 14.32
N GLY A 248 -0.88 -0.59 15.13
CA GLY A 248 -1.63 -1.75 14.67
C GLY A 248 -2.91 -1.37 13.92
N LEU A 249 -3.67 -0.40 14.43
CA LEU A 249 -4.86 0.12 13.77
C LEU A 249 -4.53 0.75 12.42
N VAL A 250 -3.51 1.61 12.33
CA VAL A 250 -3.10 2.22 11.05
C VAL A 250 -2.72 1.15 10.02
N MET A 251 -1.96 0.12 10.41
CA MET A 251 -1.62 -1.01 9.52
C MET A 251 -2.85 -1.77 9.04
N LYS A 252 -3.79 -2.09 9.95
CA LYS A 252 -5.03 -2.79 9.61
C LYS A 252 -5.93 -1.98 8.68
N LEU A 253 -6.06 -0.68 8.92
CA LEU A 253 -6.80 0.23 8.04
C LEU A 253 -6.18 0.29 6.64
N LEU A 254 -4.84 0.36 6.55
CA LEU A 254 -4.13 0.37 5.26
C LEU A 254 -4.31 -0.96 4.52
N ALA A 255 -4.12 -2.07 5.23
CA ALA A 255 -4.31 -3.41 4.69
C ALA A 255 -5.76 -3.61 4.21
N ALA A 256 -6.75 -3.11 4.96
CA ALA A 256 -8.16 -3.18 4.58
C ALA A 256 -8.44 -2.37 3.31
N GLU A 257 -7.90 -1.15 3.19
CA GLU A 257 -8.06 -0.35 1.97
C GLU A 257 -7.47 -1.07 0.74
N ILE A 258 -6.34 -1.77 0.91
CA ILE A 258 -5.73 -2.61 -0.14
C ILE A 258 -6.60 -3.83 -0.46
N ALA A 259 -7.15 -4.50 0.56
CA ALA A 259 -8.05 -5.63 0.37
C ALA A 259 -9.32 -5.22 -0.38
N TYR A 260 -9.84 -4.02 -0.14
CA TYR A 260 -10.96 -3.46 -0.89
C TYR A 260 -10.60 -3.11 -2.35
N LEU A 261 -9.39 -2.61 -2.56
CA LEU A 261 -8.87 -2.29 -3.89
C LEU A 261 -8.77 -3.56 -4.76
N TYR A 262 -8.17 -4.64 -4.25
CA TYR A 262 -7.91 -5.85 -5.04
C TYR A 262 -9.01 -6.92 -4.94
N GLY A 263 -9.69 -7.02 -3.80
CA GLY A 263 -10.72 -8.03 -3.53
C GLY A 263 -12.17 -7.57 -3.74
N GLY A 264 -12.41 -6.29 -4.02
CA GLY A 264 -13.76 -5.70 -4.17
C GLY A 264 -14.60 -6.20 -5.36
N GLY A 265 -14.07 -7.12 -6.18
CA GLY A 265 -14.77 -7.66 -7.34
C GLY A 265 -15.06 -6.58 -8.39
N LYS A 266 -16.25 -6.61 -8.99
CA LYS A 266 -16.64 -5.72 -10.10
C LYS A 266 -16.46 -4.22 -9.83
N TRP A 267 -16.61 -3.78 -8.58
CA TRP A 267 -16.63 -2.37 -8.20
C TRP A 267 -15.38 -1.98 -7.44
N LEU A 268 -14.77 -0.86 -7.84
CA LEU A 268 -13.70 -0.26 -7.05
C LEU A 268 -14.28 0.34 -5.76
N ARG A 269 -14.01 -0.29 -4.62
CA ARG A 269 -14.52 0.12 -3.31
C ARG A 269 -13.40 0.68 -2.42
N SER A 270 -13.79 1.29 -1.30
CA SER A 270 -12.89 1.84 -0.28
C SER A 270 -13.40 1.41 1.08
N TYR A 271 -12.52 0.85 1.90
CA TYR A 271 -12.83 0.50 3.29
C TYR A 271 -13.09 1.77 4.11
N VAL A 272 -12.30 2.83 3.87
CA VAL A 272 -12.52 4.13 4.52
C VAL A 272 -13.93 4.65 4.24
N GLY A 273 -14.39 4.57 2.98
CA GLY A 273 -15.76 4.97 2.63
C GLY A 273 -16.84 4.10 3.31
N GLU A 274 -16.61 2.81 3.49
CA GLU A 274 -17.52 1.94 4.24
C GLU A 274 -17.59 2.30 5.72
N LEU A 275 -16.43 2.53 6.33
CA LEU A 275 -16.31 2.97 7.73
C LEU A 275 -17.03 4.31 7.94
N GLU A 276 -16.82 5.30 7.07
CA GLU A 276 -17.52 6.59 7.12
C GLU A 276 -19.03 6.44 7.02
N ASN A 277 -19.51 5.64 6.06
CA ASN A 277 -20.95 5.42 5.87
C ASN A 277 -21.57 4.73 7.09
N ALA A 278 -20.91 3.73 7.66
CA ALA A 278 -21.35 3.07 8.88
C ALA A 278 -21.38 4.04 10.06
N TYR A 279 -20.38 4.90 10.18
CA TYR A 279 -20.33 5.88 11.26
C TYR A 279 -21.43 6.96 11.10
N MET A 280 -21.68 7.45 9.89
CA MET A 280 -22.72 8.43 9.61
C MET A 280 -24.14 7.89 9.81
N SER A 281 -24.38 6.63 9.46
CA SER A 281 -25.72 6.01 9.53
C SER A 281 -26.03 5.38 10.88
N GLY A 282 -25.06 4.72 11.50
CA GLY A 282 -25.21 3.96 12.74
C GLY A 282 -24.51 4.57 13.95
N GLY A 283 -23.86 5.73 13.82
CA GLY A 283 -23.07 6.32 14.90
C GLY A 283 -21.97 5.37 15.38
N VAL A 284 -21.60 5.50 16.65
CA VAL A 284 -20.51 4.72 17.27
C VAL A 284 -20.75 3.21 17.16
N ASP A 285 -22.01 2.76 17.19
CA ASP A 285 -22.34 1.34 17.07
C ASP A 285 -22.08 0.83 15.66
N GLY A 286 -22.47 1.59 14.63
CA GLY A 286 -22.16 1.26 13.23
C GLY A 286 -20.64 1.21 12.98
N LEU A 287 -19.89 2.18 13.52
CA LEU A 287 -18.44 2.18 13.49
C LEU A 287 -17.85 0.94 14.19
N ARG A 288 -18.40 0.57 15.36
CA ARG A 288 -17.94 -0.59 16.13
C ARG A 288 -18.06 -1.88 15.34
N GLU A 289 -19.16 -2.09 14.62
CA GLU A 289 -19.36 -3.34 13.87
C GLU A 289 -18.39 -3.45 12.68
N VAL A 290 -18.16 -2.36 11.93
CA VAL A 290 -17.18 -2.36 10.81
C VAL A 290 -15.75 -2.55 11.30
N LEU A 291 -15.40 -1.97 12.46
CA LEU A 291 -14.09 -2.19 13.08
C LEU A 291 -13.99 -3.60 13.68
N ARG A 292 -15.07 -4.16 14.24
CA ARG A 292 -15.06 -5.55 14.73
C ARG A 292 -14.79 -6.53 13.59
N GLU A 293 -15.43 -6.37 12.44
CA GLU A 293 -15.14 -7.21 11.26
C GLU A 293 -13.66 -7.10 10.84
N LEU A 294 -13.06 -5.90 10.91
CA LEU A 294 -11.64 -5.71 10.64
C LEU A 294 -10.74 -6.44 11.64
N GLU A 295 -11.04 -6.30 12.94
CA GLU A 295 -10.27 -6.92 14.03
C GLU A 295 -10.38 -8.45 14.03
N GLU A 296 -11.53 -9.00 13.62
CA GLU A 296 -11.74 -10.45 13.46
C GLU A 296 -11.16 -11.00 12.14
N GLY A 297 -10.59 -10.14 11.30
CA GLY A 297 -10.02 -10.52 10.00
C GLY A 297 -11.07 -10.82 8.91
N GLY A 298 -12.35 -10.51 9.16
CA GLY A 298 -13.47 -10.78 8.25
C GLY A 298 -13.31 -10.11 6.90
N VAL A 299 -12.77 -8.88 6.87
CA VAL A 299 -12.45 -8.15 5.63
C VAL A 299 -11.52 -8.97 4.72
N PHE A 300 -10.44 -9.52 5.27
CA PHE A 300 -9.40 -10.24 4.50
C PHE A 300 -9.89 -11.62 4.06
N SER A 301 -10.61 -12.32 4.93
CA SER A 301 -11.22 -13.61 4.61
C SER A 301 -12.24 -13.47 3.48
N ARG A 302 -13.14 -12.49 3.59
CA ARG A 302 -14.21 -12.25 2.61
C ARG A 302 -13.70 -11.77 1.25
N LEU A 303 -12.70 -10.89 1.23
CA LEU A 303 -12.26 -10.23 0.00
C LEU A 303 -11.07 -10.91 -0.67
N LEU A 304 -10.17 -11.51 0.10
CA LEU A 304 -8.91 -12.08 -0.40
C LEU A 304 -8.76 -13.58 -0.08
N ASN A 305 -9.72 -14.19 0.63
CA ASN A 305 -9.62 -15.57 1.13
C ASN A 305 -8.41 -15.79 2.07
N ILE A 306 -8.01 -14.74 2.80
CA ILE A 306 -6.92 -14.80 3.79
C ILE A 306 -7.54 -14.88 5.19
N VAL A 307 -7.47 -16.06 5.81
CA VAL A 307 -8.14 -16.34 7.08
C VAL A 307 -7.31 -16.01 8.32
N ASN A 308 -6.02 -15.74 8.15
CA ASN A 308 -5.06 -15.57 9.25
C ASN A 308 -4.28 -14.25 9.14
N PHE A 309 -4.86 -13.22 8.54
CA PHE A 309 -4.18 -11.92 8.45
C PHE A 309 -4.02 -11.29 9.84
N VAL A 310 -5.12 -11.18 10.59
CA VAL A 310 -5.13 -10.75 11.98
C VAL A 310 -5.14 -11.98 12.88
N GLU A 311 -4.10 -12.15 13.71
CA GLU A 311 -4.02 -13.22 14.72
C GLU A 311 -3.49 -12.65 16.04
N GLY A 312 -3.96 -13.21 17.16
CA GLY A 312 -3.50 -12.80 18.49
C GLY A 312 -3.81 -11.34 18.81
N ASP A 313 -5.08 -10.97 18.68
CA ASP A 313 -5.52 -9.57 18.62
C ASP A 313 -5.60 -8.90 20.00
N TYR A 314 -4.43 -8.65 20.59
CA TYR A 314 -4.29 -7.81 21.79
C TYR A 314 -4.79 -6.39 21.56
N PHE A 315 -4.81 -5.94 20.30
CA PHE A 315 -4.96 -4.54 19.92
C PHE A 315 -6.39 -4.16 19.51
N SER A 316 -7.40 -5.02 19.69
CA SER A 316 -8.82 -4.68 19.53
C SER A 316 -9.52 -4.20 20.80
N TRP A 317 -8.82 -4.17 21.92
CA TRP A 317 -9.39 -3.77 23.23
C TRP A 317 -10.09 -2.40 23.19
N TYR A 318 -9.72 -1.52 22.26
CA TYR A 318 -10.35 -0.21 22.10
C TYR A 318 -11.83 -0.31 21.71
N LEU A 319 -12.28 -1.44 21.12
CA LEU A 319 -13.69 -1.70 20.80
C LEU A 319 -14.56 -1.83 22.06
N ASP A 320 -14.00 -2.39 23.14
CA ASP A 320 -14.69 -2.56 24.44
C ASP A 320 -14.94 -1.23 25.17
N VAL A 321 -14.18 -0.20 24.82
CA VAL A 321 -14.26 1.15 25.43
C VAL A 321 -14.59 2.22 24.40
N LEU A 322 -15.05 1.82 23.20
CA LEU A 322 -15.33 2.72 22.10
C LEU A 322 -16.52 3.61 22.44
N ASP A 323 -16.23 4.90 22.68
CA ASP A 323 -17.20 5.97 22.83
C ASP A 323 -17.16 6.92 21.62
N ARG A 324 -17.91 8.02 21.69
CA ARG A 324 -18.00 8.99 20.60
C ARG A 324 -16.67 9.67 20.30
N ASP A 325 -15.95 10.11 21.32
CA ASP A 325 -14.70 10.85 21.15
C ASP A 325 -13.62 9.95 20.54
N LEU A 326 -13.53 8.70 21.01
CA LEU A 326 -12.62 7.70 20.46
C LEU A 326 -13.04 7.31 19.04
N GLY A 327 -14.34 7.15 18.78
CA GLY A 327 -14.88 6.88 17.44
C GLY A 327 -14.58 8.00 16.43
N ASP A 328 -14.76 9.25 16.83
CA ASP A 328 -14.42 10.43 16.02
C ASP A 328 -12.92 10.46 15.68
N ALA A 329 -12.06 10.13 16.64
CA ALA A 329 -10.61 10.08 16.42
C ALA A 329 -10.19 8.93 15.49
N VAL A 330 -10.79 7.75 15.60
CA VAL A 330 -10.55 6.62 14.68
C VAL A 330 -11.02 6.96 13.26
N ALA A 331 -12.21 7.53 13.12
CA ALA A 331 -12.74 7.96 11.83
C ALA A 331 -11.88 9.07 11.19
N GLU A 332 -11.31 9.97 11.98
CA GLU A 332 -10.36 10.98 11.49
C GLU A 332 -9.07 10.34 10.92
N VAL A 333 -8.50 9.35 11.61
CA VAL A 333 -7.33 8.60 11.12
C VAL A 333 -7.66 7.86 9.83
N ALA A 334 -8.80 7.16 9.78
CA ALA A 334 -9.26 6.46 8.58
C ALA A 334 -9.44 7.42 7.39
N ARG A 335 -10.06 8.59 7.61
CA ARG A 335 -10.22 9.62 6.57
C ARG A 335 -8.91 10.13 6.01
N ARG A 336 -7.95 10.45 6.89
CA ARG A 336 -6.60 10.86 6.45
C ARG A 336 -5.93 9.76 5.64
N LEU A 337 -6.18 8.49 5.96
CA LEU A 337 -5.65 7.36 5.19
C LEU A 337 -6.33 7.24 3.82
N GLY A 338 -7.63 7.55 3.72
CA GLY A 338 -8.39 7.57 2.47
C GLY A 338 -7.89 8.61 1.46
N ASP A 339 -7.14 9.63 1.90
CA ASP A 339 -6.48 10.59 1.02
C ASP A 339 -5.31 9.99 0.23
N TYR A 340 -4.76 8.84 0.65
CA TYR A 340 -3.62 8.19 -0.01
C TYR A 340 -4.06 7.28 -1.15
N GLU A 341 -3.18 7.09 -2.12
CA GLU A 341 -3.32 6.06 -3.14
C GLU A 341 -2.69 4.74 -2.61
N PRO A 342 -3.50 3.79 -2.09
CA PRO A 342 -3.00 2.51 -1.58
C PRO A 342 -2.25 1.70 -2.65
N ALA A 343 -2.48 1.94 -3.94
CA ALA A 343 -1.76 1.28 -5.03
C ALA A 343 -0.34 1.82 -5.26
N THR A 344 0.10 2.87 -4.55
CA THR A 344 1.45 3.46 -4.73
C THR A 344 2.58 2.41 -4.73
N PRO A 345 2.63 1.40 -3.85
CA PRO A 345 3.70 0.38 -3.91
C PRO A 345 3.73 -0.41 -5.22
N HIS A 346 2.59 -0.62 -5.87
CA HIS A 346 2.48 -1.32 -7.15
C HIS A 346 2.77 -0.41 -8.34
N LEU A 347 2.38 0.86 -8.23
CA LEU A 347 2.58 1.89 -9.26
C LEU A 347 4.02 2.44 -9.27
N GLU A 348 4.62 2.58 -8.08
CA GLU A 348 6.00 3.04 -7.85
C GLU A 348 6.77 2.12 -6.87
N PRO A 349 7.05 0.87 -7.26
CA PRO A 349 7.71 -0.11 -6.39
C PRO A 349 9.13 0.29 -5.95
N GLU A 350 9.79 1.16 -6.71
CA GLU A 350 11.16 1.62 -6.46
C GLU A 350 11.26 2.69 -5.36
N THR A 351 10.14 3.34 -5.02
CA THR A 351 10.10 4.46 -4.07
C THR A 351 9.49 4.08 -2.72
N THR A 352 8.78 2.95 -2.65
CA THR A 352 7.85 2.64 -1.55
C THR A 352 8.41 1.66 -0.50
N ARG A 353 9.73 1.48 -0.44
CA ARG A 353 10.35 0.59 0.55
C ARG A 353 10.30 1.21 1.97
N ASP A 354 10.11 0.36 2.98
CA ASP A 354 10.21 0.71 4.41
C ASP A 354 9.14 1.65 5.01
N LEU A 355 7.94 1.74 4.42
CA LEU A 355 6.83 2.56 4.95
C LEU A 355 6.51 2.30 6.43
N LEU A 356 6.13 1.06 6.75
CA LEU A 356 5.62 0.69 8.07
C LEU A 356 6.72 0.77 9.13
N LYS A 357 7.92 0.28 8.78
CA LYS A 357 9.12 0.36 9.62
C LYS A 357 9.44 1.81 10.00
N ARG A 358 9.47 2.75 9.05
CA ARG A 358 9.80 4.16 9.37
C ARG A 358 8.68 4.85 10.14
N LEU A 359 7.42 4.51 9.90
CA LEU A 359 6.31 4.96 10.75
C LEU A 359 6.50 4.48 12.20
N TYR A 360 6.77 3.20 12.43
CA TYR A 360 7.04 2.68 13.78
C TYR A 360 8.23 3.37 14.44
N GLN A 361 9.33 3.54 13.71
CA GLN A 361 10.53 4.22 14.20
C GLN A 361 10.30 5.70 14.55
N SER A 362 9.31 6.34 13.93
CA SER A 362 8.89 7.70 14.25
C SER A 362 8.00 7.77 15.48
N LEU A 363 7.17 6.75 15.72
CA LEU A 363 6.26 6.68 16.87
C LEU A 363 6.99 6.31 18.17
N ILE A 364 8.04 5.48 18.07
CA ILE A 364 8.77 4.96 19.22
C ILE A 364 10.25 5.36 19.13
N PRO A 365 10.78 6.09 20.15
CA PRO A 365 12.16 6.55 20.18
C PRO A 365 13.18 5.42 19.99
N ARG A 366 14.31 5.76 19.37
CA ARG A 366 15.39 4.81 19.07
C ARG A 366 15.86 4.07 20.31
N ASP A 367 16.06 4.77 21.43
CA ASP A 367 16.63 4.18 22.62
C ASP A 367 15.67 3.18 23.29
N VAL A 368 14.36 3.46 23.21
CA VAL A 368 13.32 2.52 23.61
C VAL A 368 13.40 1.28 22.73
N ARG A 369 13.33 1.41 21.40
CA ARG A 369 13.45 0.28 20.45
C ARG A 369 14.74 -0.53 20.67
N HIS A 370 15.87 0.14 20.87
CA HIS A 370 17.17 -0.48 21.14
C HIS A 370 17.13 -1.33 22.42
N LYS A 371 16.52 -0.80 23.49
CA LYS A 371 16.36 -1.51 24.75
C LYS A 371 15.35 -2.65 24.71
N LEU A 372 14.41 -2.58 23.76
CA LEU A 372 13.46 -3.63 23.43
C LEU A 372 14.07 -4.73 22.55
N GLY A 373 15.25 -4.52 21.96
CA GLY A 373 15.87 -5.46 21.03
C GLY A 373 15.30 -5.36 19.60
N GLU A 374 14.55 -4.30 19.29
CA GLU A 374 13.89 -4.10 18.00
C GLU A 374 14.81 -3.36 17.03
N PHE A 375 15.80 -4.08 16.50
CA PHE A 375 16.70 -3.59 15.47
C PHE A 375 16.19 -4.00 14.09
N TYR A 376 15.74 -3.00 13.34
CA TYR A 376 15.32 -3.25 11.97
C TYR A 376 16.52 -3.26 11.04
N THR A 377 16.69 -4.37 10.30
CA THR A 377 17.71 -4.52 9.27
C THR A 377 17.53 -3.46 8.18
N PRO A 378 18.56 -2.67 7.85
CA PRO A 378 18.54 -1.78 6.69
C PRO A 378 18.46 -2.58 5.39
N ASP A 379 17.73 -2.07 4.39
CA ASP A 379 17.52 -2.77 3.11
C ASP A 379 18.83 -3.17 2.41
N TRP A 380 19.82 -2.27 2.38
CA TRP A 380 21.11 -2.55 1.75
C TRP A 380 21.81 -3.77 2.36
N LEU A 381 21.67 -3.97 3.68
CA LEU A 381 22.28 -5.09 4.38
C LEU A 381 21.53 -6.38 4.07
N ALA A 382 20.19 -6.32 4.02
CA ALA A 382 19.39 -7.46 3.65
C ALA A 382 19.64 -7.86 2.19
N GLU A 383 19.74 -6.90 1.26
CA GLU A 383 20.10 -7.16 -0.13
C GLU A 383 21.49 -7.79 -0.27
N LEU A 384 22.49 -7.26 0.44
CA LEU A 384 23.84 -7.80 0.46
C LEU A 384 23.83 -9.27 0.90
N LEU A 385 23.17 -9.59 2.01
CA LEU A 385 23.11 -10.96 2.52
C LEU A 385 22.37 -11.91 1.57
N LEU A 386 21.26 -11.49 0.96
CA LEU A 386 20.58 -12.29 -0.05
C LEU A 386 21.45 -12.53 -1.28
N ASN A 387 22.29 -11.56 -1.67
CA ASN A 387 23.25 -11.72 -2.77
C ASN A 387 24.35 -12.73 -2.43
N GLU A 388 24.94 -12.62 -1.23
CA GLU A 388 25.96 -13.54 -0.74
C GLU A 388 25.43 -14.98 -0.61
N MET A 389 24.15 -15.14 -0.29
CA MET A 389 23.46 -16.44 -0.26
C MET A 389 23.14 -17.00 -1.65
N GLY A 390 23.41 -16.25 -2.72
CA GLY A 390 23.08 -16.66 -4.09
C GLY A 390 21.58 -16.63 -4.40
N LEU A 391 20.77 -15.93 -3.61
CA LEU A 391 19.33 -15.77 -3.82
C LEU A 391 19.07 -14.57 -4.76
N THR A 392 19.71 -14.56 -5.94
CA THR A 392 19.62 -13.50 -6.95
C THR A 392 18.87 -13.97 -8.19
N VAL A 393 18.32 -13.03 -8.96
CA VAL A 393 17.62 -13.35 -10.22
C VAL A 393 18.55 -14.08 -11.19
N ASP A 394 19.81 -13.62 -11.36
CA ASP A 394 20.78 -14.30 -12.22
C ASP A 394 21.03 -15.76 -11.81
N ARG A 395 21.07 -16.06 -10.51
CA ARG A 395 21.20 -17.44 -10.01
C ARG A 395 19.92 -18.24 -10.22
N PHE A 396 18.75 -17.60 -10.15
CA PHE A 396 17.48 -18.24 -10.50
C PHE A 396 17.43 -18.58 -12.00
N GLU A 397 17.95 -17.72 -12.88
CA GLU A 397 18.08 -18.00 -14.32
C GLU A 397 19.00 -19.21 -14.58
N GLU A 398 20.17 -19.26 -13.94
CA GLU A 398 21.08 -20.41 -14.04
C GLU A 398 20.41 -21.72 -13.58
N MET A 399 19.74 -21.67 -12.42
CA MET A 399 19.04 -22.82 -11.84
C MET A 399 17.84 -23.24 -12.69
N GLY A 400 17.10 -22.29 -13.24
CA GLY A 400 15.91 -22.54 -14.06
C GLY A 400 16.20 -23.06 -15.47
N SER A 401 17.46 -23.13 -15.88
CA SER A 401 17.86 -23.45 -17.26
C SER A 401 17.37 -24.82 -17.75
N GLU A 402 17.30 -25.83 -16.87
CA GLU A 402 16.75 -27.15 -17.19
C GLU A 402 15.26 -27.27 -16.86
N ASN A 403 14.82 -26.66 -15.76
CA ASN A 403 13.44 -26.65 -15.32
C ASN A 403 13.11 -25.29 -14.67
N PRO A 404 12.23 -24.47 -15.27
CA PRO A 404 11.96 -23.11 -14.80
C PRO A 404 11.21 -23.07 -13.46
N LEU A 405 10.72 -24.21 -12.95
CA LEU A 405 10.10 -24.28 -11.63
C LEU A 405 11.12 -24.43 -10.47
N MET A 406 12.34 -24.86 -10.74
CA MET A 406 13.33 -25.15 -9.67
C MET A 406 13.61 -23.96 -8.75
N PRO A 407 13.74 -22.70 -9.25
CA PRO A 407 13.92 -21.56 -8.35
C PRO A 407 12.76 -21.35 -7.37
N LEU A 408 11.53 -21.73 -7.75
CA LEU A 408 10.33 -21.60 -6.90
C LEU A 408 10.26 -22.70 -5.82
N GLU A 409 10.98 -23.80 -6.00
CA GLU A 409 11.07 -24.94 -5.06
C GLU A 409 12.01 -24.67 -3.87
N LEU A 410 12.80 -23.60 -3.93
CA LEU A 410 13.72 -23.22 -2.85
C LEU A 410 12.98 -22.89 -1.56
N ARG A 411 13.33 -23.61 -0.48
CA ARG A 411 12.77 -23.38 0.85
C ARG A 411 13.63 -22.39 1.64
N VAL A 412 13.03 -21.29 2.06
CA VAL A 412 13.69 -20.22 2.81
C VAL A 412 12.95 -20.01 4.14
N LEU A 413 13.72 -19.92 5.22
CA LEU A 413 13.22 -19.65 6.56
C LEU A 413 13.95 -18.43 7.15
N ASP A 414 13.18 -17.42 7.56
CA ASP A 414 13.63 -16.34 8.42
C ASP A 414 13.07 -16.54 9.85
N PRO A 415 13.86 -17.05 10.80
CA PRO A 415 13.38 -17.43 12.13
C PRO A 415 13.16 -16.25 13.10
N ALA A 416 13.50 -15.02 12.70
CA ALA A 416 13.32 -13.79 13.46
C ALA A 416 13.00 -12.63 12.51
N CYS A 417 11.94 -12.78 11.72
CA CYS A 417 11.73 -12.01 10.51
C CYS A 417 11.36 -10.54 10.75
N GLY A 418 10.98 -10.17 11.98
CA GLY A 418 10.56 -8.82 12.31
C GLY A 418 9.42 -8.37 11.41
N SER A 419 9.58 -7.22 10.74
CA SER A 419 8.64 -6.70 9.74
C SER A 419 8.79 -7.33 8.35
N GLY A 420 9.54 -8.43 8.21
CA GLY A 420 9.66 -9.22 6.99
C GLY A 420 10.66 -8.71 5.94
N THR A 421 11.63 -7.85 6.30
CA THR A 421 12.53 -7.20 5.31
C THR A 421 13.19 -8.21 4.35
N PHE A 422 13.79 -9.29 4.87
CA PHE A 422 14.40 -10.33 4.01
C PHE A 422 13.39 -11.04 3.13
N LEU A 423 12.24 -11.42 3.71
CA LEU A 423 11.17 -12.15 3.02
C LEU A 423 10.63 -11.32 1.84
N ILE A 424 10.32 -10.04 2.07
CA ILE A 424 9.79 -9.16 1.02
C ILE A 424 10.81 -8.95 -0.11
N LEU A 425 12.09 -8.75 0.22
CA LEU A 425 13.14 -8.61 -0.79
C LEU A 425 13.32 -9.89 -1.60
N TYR A 426 13.26 -11.05 -0.95
CA TYR A 426 13.34 -12.35 -1.62
C TYR A 426 12.14 -12.60 -2.53
N LEU A 427 10.91 -12.32 -2.06
CA LEU A 427 9.68 -12.44 -2.83
C LEU A 427 9.69 -11.55 -4.08
N LYS A 428 10.25 -10.33 -3.99
CA LYS A 428 10.43 -9.45 -5.16
C LYS A 428 11.29 -10.11 -6.24
N ARG A 429 12.39 -10.76 -5.86
CA ARG A 429 13.29 -11.47 -6.78
C ARG A 429 12.61 -12.70 -7.40
N LEU A 430 11.85 -13.46 -6.61
CA LEU A 430 11.06 -14.59 -7.11
C LEU A 430 9.96 -14.14 -8.08
N ARG A 431 9.28 -13.02 -7.78
CA ARG A 431 8.26 -12.46 -8.68
C ARG A 431 8.86 -12.01 -10.00
N GLU A 432 9.98 -11.29 -9.97
CA GLU A 432 10.68 -10.85 -11.19
C GLU A 432 11.05 -12.05 -12.08
N TYR A 433 11.61 -13.10 -11.48
CA TYR A 433 11.88 -14.35 -12.18
C TYR A 433 10.59 -14.98 -12.75
N ALA A 434 9.54 -15.12 -11.94
CA ALA A 434 8.28 -15.72 -12.39
C ALA A 434 7.61 -14.92 -13.53
N GLU A 435 7.69 -13.58 -13.51
CA GLU A 435 7.19 -12.71 -14.58
C GLU A 435 7.96 -12.93 -15.89
N ASN A 436 9.29 -13.05 -15.82
CA ASN A 436 10.14 -13.31 -17.00
C ASN A 436 9.88 -14.67 -17.65
N HIS A 437 9.41 -15.65 -16.85
CA HIS A 437 9.18 -17.04 -17.28
C HIS A 437 7.69 -17.42 -17.41
N TYR A 438 6.76 -16.47 -17.29
CA TYR A 438 5.31 -16.70 -17.34
C TYR A 438 4.80 -17.72 -16.29
N LEU A 439 5.40 -17.70 -15.10
CA LEU A 439 5.08 -18.59 -13.97
C LEU A 439 4.26 -17.92 -12.86
N THR A 440 3.77 -16.71 -13.07
CA THR A 440 3.05 -15.93 -12.05
C THR A 440 1.83 -16.68 -11.48
N ASP A 441 1.14 -17.48 -12.30
CA ASP A 441 0.00 -18.30 -11.88
C ASP A 441 0.39 -19.41 -10.89
N GLN A 442 1.63 -19.89 -10.95
CA GLN A 442 2.16 -20.94 -10.06
C GLN A 442 2.89 -20.37 -8.85
N LEU A 443 3.43 -19.15 -8.96
CA LEU A 443 4.26 -18.52 -7.93
C LEU A 443 3.64 -18.59 -6.53
N VAL A 444 2.34 -18.29 -6.42
CA VAL A 444 1.66 -18.20 -5.11
C VAL A 444 1.68 -19.53 -4.36
N SER A 445 1.43 -20.66 -5.02
CA SER A 445 1.41 -21.96 -4.36
C SER A 445 2.79 -22.35 -3.83
N TYR A 446 3.84 -22.07 -4.59
CA TYR A 446 5.22 -22.28 -4.18
C TYR A 446 5.64 -21.36 -3.03
N VAL A 447 5.32 -20.06 -3.11
CA VAL A 447 5.62 -19.09 -2.05
C VAL A 447 5.01 -19.52 -0.73
N LEU A 448 3.72 -19.91 -0.72
CA LEU A 448 3.02 -20.36 0.48
C LEU A 448 3.60 -21.64 1.08
N ALA A 449 4.19 -22.52 0.27
CA ALA A 449 4.81 -23.76 0.73
C ALA A 449 6.25 -23.57 1.24
N ASN A 450 6.99 -22.63 0.64
CA ASN A 450 8.45 -22.61 0.72
C ASN A 450 9.04 -21.39 1.41
N VAL A 451 8.32 -20.27 1.52
CA VAL A 451 8.82 -19.02 2.11
C VAL A 451 8.18 -18.81 3.48
N VAL A 452 8.96 -18.99 4.54
CA VAL A 452 8.44 -18.98 5.92
C VAL A 452 9.18 -17.96 6.78
N GLY A 453 8.43 -17.24 7.61
CA GLY A 453 8.95 -16.33 8.61
C GLY A 453 8.37 -16.60 10.00
N TYR A 454 9.19 -16.55 11.04
CA TYR A 454 8.76 -16.55 12.44
C TYR A 454 9.19 -15.28 13.14
N ASP A 455 8.33 -14.76 14.02
CA ASP A 455 8.70 -13.73 14.98
C ASP A 455 7.85 -13.90 16.24
N LEU A 456 8.40 -13.50 17.38
CA LEU A 456 7.70 -13.57 18.67
C LEU A 456 6.84 -12.34 18.94
N ASN A 457 7.15 -11.19 18.32
CA ASN A 457 6.39 -9.96 18.48
C ASN A 457 5.18 -9.95 17.52
N PRO A 458 3.94 -10.05 18.02
CA PRO A 458 2.74 -10.07 17.16
C PRO A 458 2.60 -8.80 16.31
N LEU A 459 3.12 -7.66 16.79
CA LEU A 459 3.10 -6.41 16.03
C LEU A 459 4.06 -6.44 14.84
N ALA A 460 5.21 -7.10 15.00
CA ALA A 460 6.17 -7.30 13.91
C ALA A 460 5.60 -8.25 12.85
N VAL A 461 4.96 -9.35 13.27
CA VAL A 461 4.25 -10.28 12.38
C VAL A 461 3.14 -9.56 11.59
N LEU A 462 2.34 -8.72 12.24
CA LEU A 462 1.31 -7.92 11.55
C LEU A 462 1.94 -6.97 10.52
N ALA A 463 3.07 -6.34 10.85
CA ALA A 463 3.81 -5.51 9.91
C ALA A 463 4.37 -6.32 8.72
N ALA A 464 4.90 -7.52 8.96
CA ALA A 464 5.38 -8.42 7.91
C ALA A 464 4.25 -8.84 6.96
N ARG A 465 3.08 -9.23 7.49
CA ARG A 465 1.89 -9.57 6.70
C ARG A 465 1.37 -8.37 5.91
N THR A 466 1.35 -7.19 6.50
CA THR A 466 0.94 -5.96 5.80
C THR A 466 1.93 -5.61 4.69
N ASN A 467 3.23 -5.72 4.93
CA ASN A 467 4.26 -5.55 3.90
C ASN A 467 4.12 -6.59 2.78
N TYR A 468 3.74 -7.82 3.11
CA TYR A 468 3.48 -8.88 2.12
C TYR A 468 2.28 -8.54 1.24
N LEU A 469 1.19 -8.00 1.81
CA LEU A 469 0.05 -7.51 1.02
C LEU A 469 0.38 -6.30 0.14
N LEU A 470 1.34 -5.47 0.58
CA LEU A 470 1.80 -4.28 -0.14
C LEU A 470 2.80 -4.61 -1.26
N SER A 471 3.48 -5.75 -1.19
CA SER A 471 4.64 -6.08 -2.03
C SER A 471 4.26 -6.78 -3.32
#